data_AF-A0A970XT35-F1
#
_entry.id   AF-A0A970XT35-F1
#
_cell.length_a   1.000
_cell.length_b   1.000
_cell.length_c   1.000
_cell.angle_alpha   90.00
_cell.angle_beta   90.00
_cell.angle_gamma   90.00
#
_symmetry.space_group_name_H-M   'P 1'
#
loop_
_entity.id
_entity.type
_entity.pdbx_description
1 polymer ?
#
loop_
_entity_poly.entity_id
_entity_poly.type
_entity_poly.pdbx_seq_one_letter_code
_entity_poly.pdbx_strand_id
1 'polypeptide(L)' 'MIETPTVIAPSPASRNADGSQRTFFVRTLGCQMNVHDSERLSGSLLAAGYAQADDEQADVIVINTCAVREN' A
#
# COMPACT_ATOMS: atom_id res chain seq x y z
N MET A 1 -5.87 -5.34 25.59
CA MET A 1 -5.02 -4.18 25.25
C MET A 1 -5.57 -3.62 23.96
N ILE A 2 -6.23 -2.47 23.99
CA ILE A 2 -6.78 -1.85 22.77
C ILE A 2 -5.67 -0.91 22.28
N GLU A 3 -4.93 -1.33 21.26
CA GLU A 3 -3.94 -0.46 20.62
C GLU A 3 -4.68 0.70 19.96
N THR A 4 -4.25 1.93 20.26
CA THR A 4 -4.78 3.13 19.60
C THR A 4 -4.52 3.01 18.09
N PRO A 5 -5.54 3.17 17.23
CA PRO A 5 -5.35 3.06 15.79
C PRO A 5 -4.33 4.10 15.30
N THR A 6 -3.35 3.67 14.51
CA THR A 6 -2.46 4.60 13.81
C THR A 6 -3.27 5.37 12.78
N VAL A 7 -3.32 6.70 12.92
CA VAL A 7 -3.97 7.59 11.94
C VAL A 7 -2.95 7.95 10.86
N ILE A 8 -3.28 7.67 9.60
CA ILE A 8 -2.49 8.11 8.45
C ILE A 8 -3.12 9.37 7.86
N ALA A 9 -2.35 10.45 7.86
CA ALA A 9 -2.74 11.70 7.22
C ALA A 9 -2.49 11.64 5.70
N PRO A 10 -3.26 12.40 4.89
CA PRO A 10 -2.99 12.53 3.47
C PRO A 10 -1.56 13.00 3.20
N SER A 11 -0.88 12.36 2.24
CA SER A 11 0.49 12.67 1.86
C SER A 11 0.51 13.54 0.60
N PRO A 12 1.32 14.60 0.52
CA PRO A 12 1.51 15.34 -0.72
C PRO A 12 2.11 14.45 -1.84
N ALA A 13 2.76 13.34 -1.50
CA ALA A 13 3.27 12.37 -2.48
C ALA A 13 2.15 11.62 -3.20
N SER A 14 0.91 11.61 -2.68
CA SER A 14 -0.25 11.01 -3.34
C SER A 14 -0.81 11.84 -4.51
N ARG A 15 -0.11 12.91 -4.90
CA ARG A 15 -0.52 13.81 -5.98
C ARG A 15 0.55 13.85 -7.08
N ASN A 16 0.09 13.90 -8.31
CA ASN A 16 0.91 14.24 -9.47
C ASN A 16 1.08 15.76 -9.57
N ALA A 17 2.02 16.20 -10.41
CA ALA A 17 2.28 17.63 -10.63
C ALA A 17 1.06 18.38 -11.20
N ASP A 18 0.17 17.67 -11.90
CA ASP A 18 -1.09 18.18 -12.44
C ASP A 18 -2.26 18.16 -11.43
N GLY A 19 -2.01 17.68 -10.20
CA GLY A 19 -3.02 17.57 -9.14
C GLY A 19 -3.86 16.30 -9.16
N SER A 20 -3.70 15.41 -10.14
CA SER A 20 -4.36 14.10 -10.14
C SER A 20 -3.85 13.20 -8.99
N GLN A 21 -4.70 12.28 -8.52
CA GLN A 21 -4.28 11.30 -7.50
C GLN A 21 -3.33 10.29 -8.13
N ARG A 22 -2.22 10.00 -7.43
CA ARG A 22 -1.37 8.87 -7.80
C ARG A 22 -2.06 7.56 -7.49
N THR A 23 -1.90 6.61 -8.38
CA THR A 23 -2.44 5.26 -8.27
C THR A 23 -1.44 4.31 -7.60
N PHE A 24 -1.94 3.26 -6.95
CA PHE A 24 -1.11 2.19 -6.41
C PHE A 24 -1.67 0.80 -6.76
N PHE A 25 -0.77 -0.17 -6.88
CA PHE A 25 -1.10 -1.58 -7.01
C PHE A 25 -0.28 -2.41 -6.02
N VAL A 26 -0.94 -3.32 -5.30
CA VAL A 26 -0.26 -4.23 -4.36
C VAL A 26 -0.19 -5.61 -4.97
N ARG A 27 1.02 -6.05 -5.29
CA ARG A 27 1.30 -7.43 -5.66
C ARG A 27 1.73 -8.23 -4.44
N THR A 28 0.89 -9.16 -4.02
CA THR A 28 1.18 -10.05 -2.90
C THR A 28 1.88 -11.31 -3.39
N LEU A 29 3.05 -11.59 -2.83
CA LEU A 29 3.82 -12.81 -2.99
C LEU A 29 4.07 -13.40 -1.59
N GLY A 30 4.21 -14.73 -1.50
CA GLY A 30 4.50 -15.39 -0.22
C GLY A 30 3.26 -16.04 0.40
N CYS A 31 3.01 -15.77 1.69
CA CYS A 31 2.07 -16.54 2.49
C CYS A 31 0.81 -15.77 2.87
N GLN A 32 -0.09 -16.42 3.62
CA GLN A 32 -1.35 -15.81 4.10
C GLN A 32 -1.12 -14.56 4.96
N MET A 33 0.02 -14.46 5.65
CA MET A 33 0.38 -13.26 6.39
C MET A 33 0.54 -12.06 5.45
N ASN A 34 1.21 -12.24 4.30
CA ASN A 34 1.33 -11.17 3.31
C ASN A 34 -0.03 -10.79 2.72
N VAL A 35 -0.98 -11.73 2.57
CA VAL A 35 -2.34 -11.41 2.12
C VAL A 35 -3.05 -10.51 3.13
N HIS A 36 -3.01 -10.85 4.41
CA HIS A 36 -3.58 -10.02 5.47
C HIS A 36 -2.90 -8.65 5.56
N ASP A 37 -1.57 -8.62 5.47
CA ASP A 37 -0.81 -7.37 5.51
C ASP A 37 -1.09 -6.49 4.29
N SER A 38 -1.39 -7.09 3.13
CA SER A 38 -1.76 -6.36 1.92
C SER A 38 -3.09 -5.60 2.06
N GLU A 39 -4.04 -6.10 2.84
CA GLU A 39 -5.26 -5.36 3.17
C GLU A 39 -4.93 -4.11 4.00
N ARG A 40 -4.06 -4.27 5.01
CA ARG A 40 -3.61 -3.15 5.86
C ARG A 40 -2.79 -2.12 5.08
N LEU A 41 -1.90 -2.57 4.18
CA LEU A 41 -1.13 -1.72 3.28
C LEU A 41 -2.05 -0.93 2.35
N SER A 42 -3.06 -1.58 1.76
CA SER A 42 -4.02 -0.93 0.88
C SER A 42 -4.83 0.15 1.62
N GLY A 43 -5.34 -0.17 2.81
CA GLY A 43 -6.02 0.81 3.66
C GLY A 43 -5.15 2.01 4.02
N SER A 44 -3.86 1.76 4.26
CA SER A 44 -2.88 2.82 4.56
C SER A 44 -2.63 3.75 3.37
N LEU A 45 -2.51 3.20 2.15
CA LEU A 45 -2.31 3.98 0.93
C LEU A 45 -3.55 4.80 0.55
N LEU A 46 -4.75 4.22 0.73
CA LEU A 46 -6.01 4.94 0.57
C LEU A 46 -6.12 6.12 1.54
N ALA A 47 -5.81 5.89 2.83
CA ALA A 47 -5.80 6.96 3.84
C ALA A 47 -4.75 8.06 3.53
N ALA A 48 -3.61 7.68 2.97
CA ALA A 48 -2.59 8.61 2.50
C ALA A 48 -3.00 9.39 1.23
N GLY A 49 -4.14 9.07 0.60
CA GLY A 49 -4.72 9.82 -0.51
C GLY A 49 -4.41 9.28 -1.91
N TYR A 50 -3.84 8.07 -2.01
CA TYR A 50 -3.66 7.36 -3.27
C TYR A 50 -4.95 6.68 -3.72
N ALA A 51 -5.06 6.40 -5.02
CA ALA A 51 -6.15 5.60 -5.60
C ALA A 51 -5.68 4.18 -5.92
N GLN A 52 -6.53 3.17 -5.74
CA GLN A 52 -6.16 1.80 -6.12
C GLN A 52 -6.31 1.63 -7.65
N ALA A 53 -5.31 1.02 -8.27
CA ALA A 53 -5.37 0.56 -9.66
C ALA A 53 -5.74 -0.93 -9.73
N ASP A 54 -6.31 -1.34 -10.87
CA ASP A 54 -6.69 -2.73 -11.13
C ASP A 54 -5.52 -3.59 -11.62
N ASP A 55 -4.45 -2.96 -12.12
CA ASP A 55 -3.28 -3.65 -12.69
C ASP A 55 -1.93 -2.97 -12.32
N GLU A 56 -0.84 -3.53 -12.82
CA GLU A 56 0.53 -3.05 -12.57
C GLU A 56 0.86 -1.72 -13.32
N GLN A 57 -0.07 -1.10 -14.05
CA GLN A 57 0.13 0.22 -14.68
C GLN A 57 -0.11 1.39 -13.70
N ALA A 58 0.17 1.16 -12.42
CA ALA A 58 0.03 2.16 -11.37
C ALA A 58 1.27 3.07 -11.25
N ASP A 59 1.09 4.26 -10.68
CA ASP A 59 2.21 5.17 -10.35
C ASP A 59 3.15 4.57 -9.28
N VAL A 60 2.62 3.69 -8.43
CA VAL A 60 3.36 2.98 -7.37
C VAL A 60 2.99 1.50 -7.36
N ILE A 61 4.00 0.64 -7.45
CA ILE A 61 3.83 -0.82 -7.30
C ILE A 61 4.45 -1.25 -5.97
N VAL A 62 3.65 -1.88 -5.11
CA VAL A 62 4.09 -2.48 -3.86
C VAL A 62 4.18 -3.99 -4.03
N ILE A 63 5.39 -4.54 -3.99
CA ILE A 63 5.59 -5.99 -3.95
C ILE A 63 5.72 -6.40 -2.49
N ASN A 64 4.64 -6.96 -1.93
CA ASN A 64 4.64 -7.48 -0.56
C ASN A 64 5.06 -8.95 -0.59
N THR A 65 6.21 -9.28 -0.01
CA THR A 65 6.74 -10.65 0.01
C THR A 65 7.35 -11.02 1.35
N CYS A 66 7.51 -12.32 1.58
CA CYS A 66 8.29 -12.82 2.72
C CYS A 66 9.76 -12.42 2.56
N ALA A 67 10.37 -11.93 3.65
CA ALA A 67 11.82 -11.82 3.73
C ALA A 67 12.41 -13.22 3.95
N VAL A 68 12.99 -13.80 2.90
CA VAL A 68 13.81 -15.01 3.05
C VAL A 68 15.19 -14.58 3.53
N ARG A 69 15.68 -15.18 4.61
CA ARG A 69 17.03 -14.97 5.12
C ARG A 69 17.74 -16.31 5.06
N GLU A 70 18.92 -16.36 4.46
CA GLU A 70 19.82 -17.51 4.57
C GLU A 70 20.35 -17.55 6.01
N ASN A 71 20.18 -18.69 6.68
CA ASN A 71 20.85 -19.04 7.92
C ASN A 71 21.88 -20.12 7.61
#